data_AF-A0A8T0HW24-F1
#
_entry.id   AF-A0A8T0HW24-F1
#
_cell.length_a   1.000
_cell.length_b   1.000
_cell.length_c   1.000
_cell.angle_alpha   90.00
_cell.angle_beta   90.00
_cell.angle_gamma   90.00
#
_symmetry.space_group_name_H-M   'P 1'
#
loop_
_entity.id
_entity.type
_entity.pdbx_description
1 polymer ?
#
loop_
_entity_poly.entity_id
_entity_poly.type
_entity_poly.pdbx_seq_one_letter_code
_entity_poly.pdbx_strand_id
1 'polypeptide(L)'
;MTHIKRDHVLFVLILGVILDTMEAEFVPNGRPVLLDEVKELHFQKGRETTYKRSPSLPQLRCTRGCEFEPDIVRCKNVKPRGRSSRWQCETNLPTHLKIGKTDIICEGFHSDEDEEVLEGSCALQYTLTHAGWALYGHKGAMEYDPKMKGWSASWIVISSVVGYIMLNIYNAVNWTQEFKTLLVRLRLLYKKFMRWLQGLRDETLPVSEAERKCCRFNAKHVRDRSGSSHDGPHCPDHCPDMDK
;
A
#
# COMPACT_ATOMS: atom_id res chain seq x y z
N MET A 1 51.83 -31.30 62.36
CA MET A 1 52.62 -30.87 61.19
C MET A 1 51.69 -30.69 60.00
N THR A 2 51.16 -29.49 59.82
CA THR A 2 50.39 -29.12 58.62
C THR A 2 51.15 -27.98 57.94
N HIS A 3 52.05 -28.34 57.03
CA HIS A 3 52.77 -27.40 56.17
C HIS A 3 51.77 -26.82 55.16
N ILE A 4 51.04 -25.78 55.57
CA ILE A 4 50.34 -24.89 54.65
C ILE A 4 51.44 -24.18 53.86
N LYS A 5 51.62 -24.61 52.60
CA LYS A 5 52.69 -24.15 51.72
C LYS A 5 52.57 -22.64 51.53
N ARG A 6 53.72 -21.98 51.65
CA ARG A 6 53.94 -20.53 51.46
C ARG A 6 53.34 -20.01 50.14
N ASP A 7 53.18 -20.89 49.16
CA ASP A 7 52.59 -20.62 47.84
C ASP A 7 51.08 -20.32 47.92
N HIS A 8 50.33 -20.92 48.85
CA HIS A 8 48.91 -20.63 49.05
C HIS A 8 48.68 -19.29 49.74
N VAL A 9 49.58 -18.89 50.64
CA VAL A 9 49.52 -17.59 51.31
C VAL A 9 49.73 -16.47 50.30
N LEU A 10 50.66 -16.64 49.36
CA LEU A 10 50.90 -15.67 48.30
C LEU A 10 49.70 -15.56 47.35
N PHE A 11 49.08 -16.69 47.00
CA PHE A 11 47.91 -16.71 46.11
C PHE A 11 46.68 -16.06 46.76
N VAL A 12 46.46 -16.28 48.07
CA VAL A 12 45.37 -15.65 48.84
C VAL A 12 45.60 -14.14 49.01
N LEU A 13 46.84 -13.70 49.21
CA LEU A 13 47.18 -12.27 49.27
C LEU A 13 46.98 -11.59 47.91
N ILE A 14 47.34 -12.24 46.81
CA ILE A 14 47.13 -11.72 45.46
C ILE A 14 45.63 -11.70 45.10
N LEU A 15 44.86 -12.73 45.46
CA LEU A 15 43.40 -12.74 45.26
C LEU A 15 42.71 -11.64 46.10
N GLY A 16 43.17 -11.41 47.33
CA GLY A 16 42.67 -10.34 48.20
C GLY A 16 42.91 -8.95 47.62
N VAL A 17 44.10 -8.70 47.07
CA VAL A 17 44.43 -7.40 46.45
C VAL A 17 43.66 -7.15 45.16
N ILE A 18 43.32 -8.20 44.39
CA ILE A 18 42.55 -8.06 43.14
C ILE A 18 41.05 -7.78 43.41
N LEU A 19 40.52 -8.15 44.58
CA LEU A 19 39.13 -7.87 44.97
C LEU A 19 38.90 -6.43 45.48
N ASP A 20 39.95 -5.71 45.85
CA ASP A 20 39.85 -4.34 46.38
C ASP A 20 39.90 -3.24 45.28
N THR A 21 40.14 -3.57 44.00
CA THR A 21 40.24 -2.55 42.93
C THR A 21 38.96 -2.34 42.12
N MET A 22 37.79 -2.75 42.62
CA MET A 22 36.50 -2.28 42.11
C MET A 22 35.85 -1.34 43.13
N GLU A 23 36.53 -0.22 43.41
CA GLU A 23 35.84 0.96 43.92
C GLU A 23 34.96 1.48 42.78
N ALA A 24 33.73 0.97 42.71
CA ALA A 24 32.65 1.76 42.14
C ALA A 24 32.55 3.00 43.03
N GLU A 25 33.01 4.15 42.53
CA GLU A 25 32.81 5.43 43.21
C GLU A 25 31.31 5.59 43.47
N PHE A 26 30.90 5.37 44.72
CA PHE A 26 29.56 5.70 45.17
C PHE A 26 29.49 7.22 45.22
N VAL A 27 29.14 7.83 44.09
CA VAL A 27 28.91 9.26 43.99
C VAL A 27 27.71 9.57 44.90
N PRO A 28 27.87 10.45 45.91
CA PRO A 28 26.77 10.81 46.81
C PRO A 28 25.60 11.30 45.97
N ASN A 29 24.39 10.78 46.27
CA ASN A 29 23.13 11.04 45.56
C ASN A 29 23.19 12.33 44.74
N GLY A 30 23.36 12.21 43.41
CA GLY A 30 23.41 13.38 42.55
C GLY A 30 22.13 14.22 42.68
N ARG A 31 22.13 15.42 42.11
CA ARG A 31 20.99 16.33 42.26
C ARG A 31 19.96 16.08 41.15
N PRO A 32 18.65 16.15 41.43
CA PRO A 32 17.64 16.19 40.39
C PRO A 32 17.69 17.55 39.68
N VAL A 33 17.51 17.52 38.37
CA VAL A 33 17.44 18.72 37.52
C VAL A 33 16.29 18.56 36.54
N LEU A 34 15.37 19.52 36.50
CA LEU A 34 14.29 19.53 35.52
C LEU A 34 14.88 19.81 34.13
N LEU A 35 14.89 18.80 33.25
CA LEU A 35 15.56 18.87 31.95
C LEU A 35 15.04 20.04 31.10
N ASP A 36 13.76 20.34 31.27
CA ASP A 36 13.07 21.44 30.62
C ASP A 36 13.60 22.82 31.03
N GLU A 37 14.07 23.01 32.27
CA GLU A 37 14.60 24.29 32.74
C GLU A 37 16.08 24.50 32.42
N VAL A 38 16.76 23.44 31.99
CA VAL A 38 18.17 23.53 31.58
C VAL A 38 18.30 24.41 30.35
N LYS A 39 19.12 25.46 30.46
CA LYS A 39 19.33 26.44 29.38
C LYS A 39 20.29 25.94 28.31
N GLU A 40 21.36 25.26 28.75
CA GLU A 40 22.43 24.80 27.87
C GLU A 40 23.08 23.53 28.44
N LEU A 41 23.47 22.62 27.55
CA LEU A 41 24.21 21.39 27.84
C LEU A 41 25.56 21.43 27.13
N HIS A 42 26.62 21.07 27.84
CA HIS A 42 27.99 21.08 27.34
C HIS A 42 28.56 19.67 27.43
N PHE A 43 28.85 19.08 26.29
CA PHE A 43 29.38 17.72 26.20
C PHE A 43 30.85 17.77 25.79
N GLN A 44 31.70 16.98 26.45
CA GLN A 44 33.14 16.98 26.19
C GLN A 44 33.64 15.60 25.75
N LYS A 45 34.62 15.59 24.84
CA LYS A 45 35.26 14.36 24.37
C LYS A 45 36.06 13.71 25.50
N GLY A 46 35.94 12.39 25.62
CA GLY A 46 36.66 11.60 26.62
C GLY A 46 36.17 11.78 28.06
N ARG A 47 35.07 12.52 28.28
CA ARG A 47 34.39 12.56 29.57
C ARG A 47 33.25 11.55 29.61
N GLU A 48 33.05 11.00 30.79
CA GLU A 48 31.96 10.07 31.10
C GLU A 48 30.81 10.80 31.81
N THR A 49 29.60 10.27 31.73
CA THR A 49 28.41 10.79 32.41
C THR A 49 28.43 10.42 33.89
N THR A 50 27.82 11.25 34.73
CA THR A 50 27.43 10.77 36.05
C THR A 50 26.37 9.69 35.90
N TYR A 51 26.31 8.79 36.87
CA TYR A 51 25.36 7.69 36.84
C TYR A 51 24.92 7.33 38.25
N LYS A 52 23.72 6.75 38.38
CA LYS A 52 23.19 6.26 39.65
C LYS A 52 22.77 4.79 39.57
N ARG A 53 22.03 4.42 38.52
CA ARG A 53 21.52 3.05 38.31
C ARG A 53 22.05 2.42 37.03
N SER A 54 22.20 3.23 35.99
CA SER A 54 22.75 2.80 34.70
C SER A 54 24.27 2.84 34.72
N PRO A 55 24.97 2.09 33.86
CA PRO A 55 26.41 2.30 33.68
C PRO A 55 26.69 3.69 33.09
N SER A 56 27.84 4.24 33.44
CA SER A 56 28.32 5.49 32.85
C SER A 56 28.45 5.39 31.32
N LEU A 57 28.17 6.49 30.63
CA LEU A 57 28.24 6.61 29.19
C LEU A 57 29.24 7.70 28.79
N PRO A 58 29.89 7.60 27.61
CA PRO A 58 30.66 8.71 27.06
C PRO A 58 29.74 9.90 26.78
N GLN A 59 30.11 11.10 27.23
CA GLN A 59 29.33 12.33 27.02
C GLN A 59 29.14 12.66 25.54
N LEU A 60 30.13 12.32 24.70
CA LEU A 60 30.07 12.46 23.25
C LEU A 60 30.21 11.09 22.60
N ARG A 61 29.20 10.71 21.80
CA ARG A 61 29.23 9.47 21.02
C ARG A 61 28.90 9.73 19.56
N CYS A 62 29.88 9.56 18.69
CA CYS A 62 29.64 9.59 17.25
C CYS A 62 29.05 8.24 16.79
N THR A 63 27.99 8.31 15.98
CA THR A 63 27.29 7.11 15.47
C THR A 63 27.46 6.89 13.96
N ARG A 64 27.76 7.95 13.20
CA ARG A 64 28.01 7.88 11.74
C ARG A 64 28.85 9.07 11.28
N GLY A 65 29.74 8.85 10.30
CA GLY A 65 30.56 9.92 9.71
C GLY A 65 31.69 10.40 10.62
N CYS A 66 32.20 9.55 11.50
CA CYS A 66 33.13 9.90 12.59
C CYS A 66 34.58 10.16 12.13
N GLU A 67 34.76 10.80 10.97
CA GLU A 67 36.06 11.21 10.44
C GLU A 67 36.71 12.34 11.24
N PHE A 68 35.89 13.11 11.97
CA PHE A 68 36.29 14.12 12.91
C PHE A 68 35.47 13.98 14.19
N GLU A 69 36.06 14.27 15.34
CA GLU A 69 35.34 14.28 16.61
C GLU A 69 35.66 15.59 17.33
N PRO A 70 34.68 16.50 17.52
CA PRO A 70 34.90 17.75 18.22
C PRO A 70 35.19 17.51 19.70
N ASP A 71 36.05 18.35 20.28
CA ASP A 71 36.37 18.30 21.71
C ASP A 71 35.20 18.72 22.60
N ILE A 72 34.38 19.67 22.13
CA ILE A 72 33.25 20.24 22.88
C ILE A 72 32.06 20.44 21.94
N VAL A 73 30.88 19.99 22.36
CA VAL A 73 29.60 20.33 21.71
C VAL A 73 28.69 21.05 22.70
N ARG A 74 28.13 22.19 22.29
CA ARG A 74 27.21 22.98 23.10
C ARG A 74 25.81 22.88 22.53
N CYS A 75 24.84 22.47 23.34
CA CYS A 75 23.45 22.35 22.95
C CYS A 75 22.61 23.35 23.73
N LYS A 76 21.94 24.28 23.02
CA LYS A 76 21.06 25.28 23.59
C LYS A 76 19.62 24.79 23.58
N ASN A 77 18.89 25.08 24.65
CA ASN A 77 17.47 24.81 24.72
C ASN A 77 16.68 25.87 23.94
N VAL A 78 16.19 25.51 22.76
CA VAL A 78 15.42 26.34 21.83
C VAL A 78 13.90 26.14 22.00
N LYS A 79 13.47 25.63 23.15
CA LYS A 79 12.05 25.39 23.41
C LYS A 79 11.23 26.68 23.36
N PRO A 80 10.05 26.66 22.72
CA PRO A 80 9.05 27.72 22.84
C PRO A 80 8.41 27.67 24.24
N ARG A 81 7.95 28.81 24.77
CA ARG A 81 7.36 28.90 26.12
C ARG A 81 6.31 27.80 26.37
N GLY A 82 6.42 27.09 27.49
CA GLY A 82 5.47 26.08 27.95
C GLY A 82 5.50 24.74 27.20
N ARG A 83 6.58 24.42 26.49
CA ARG A 83 6.78 23.13 25.83
C ARG A 83 8.01 22.40 26.38
N SER A 84 8.10 21.11 26.05
CA SER A 84 9.26 20.27 26.34
C SER A 84 10.55 20.79 25.73
N SER A 85 11.68 20.44 26.34
CA SER A 85 13.02 20.80 25.88
C SER A 85 13.22 20.44 24.41
N ARG A 86 13.83 21.37 23.67
CA ARG A 86 14.26 21.16 22.29
C ARG A 86 15.67 21.66 22.16
N TRP A 87 16.57 20.82 21.66
CA TRP A 87 18.01 21.11 21.70
C TRP A 87 18.55 21.46 20.32
N GLN A 88 19.30 22.55 20.25
CA GLN A 88 20.09 22.94 19.07
C GLN A 88 21.57 22.87 19.43
N CYS A 89 22.28 21.94 18.80
CA CYS A 89 23.69 21.67 19.08
C CYS A 89 24.62 22.34 18.07
N GLU A 90 25.69 22.96 18.59
CA GLU A 90 26.69 23.70 17.83
C GLU A 90 28.09 23.27 18.28
N THR A 91 29.02 23.17 17.32
CA THR A 91 30.44 22.91 17.58
C THR A 91 31.30 23.45 16.45
N ASN A 92 32.61 23.53 16.68
CA ASN A 92 33.58 23.95 15.69
C ASN A 92 33.94 22.74 14.81
N LEU A 93 33.42 22.71 13.58
CA LEU A 93 33.74 21.69 12.58
C LEU A 93 34.49 22.30 11.40
N PRO A 94 35.32 21.51 10.70
CA PRO A 94 35.80 21.87 9.38
C PRO A 94 34.66 22.26 8.43
N THR A 95 34.91 23.17 7.49
CA THR A 95 33.87 23.71 6.58
C THR A 95 33.18 22.67 5.71
N HIS A 96 33.84 21.54 5.47
CA HIS A 96 33.28 20.42 4.71
C HIS A 96 32.42 19.49 5.56
N LEU A 97 32.23 19.75 6.85
CA LEU A 97 31.47 18.92 7.79
C LEU A 97 30.37 19.70 8.51
N LYS A 98 29.29 19.00 8.84
CA LYS A 98 28.14 19.50 9.61
C LYS A 98 27.61 18.40 10.53
N ILE A 99 27.11 18.82 11.70
CA ILE A 99 26.31 17.97 12.58
C ILE A 99 25.04 17.56 11.83
N GLY A 100 24.76 16.27 11.78
CA GLY A 100 23.53 15.68 11.25
C GLY A 100 22.48 15.48 12.35
N LYS A 101 22.00 14.24 12.49
CA LYS A 101 21.10 13.84 13.58
C LYS A 101 21.82 13.96 14.94
N THR A 102 21.12 14.49 15.93
CA THR A 102 21.54 14.58 17.33
C THR A 102 20.46 14.02 18.25
N ASP A 103 20.84 13.15 19.18
CA ASP A 103 19.96 12.60 20.21
C ASP A 103 20.63 12.79 21.58
N ILE A 104 19.94 13.44 22.52
CA ILE A 104 20.42 13.63 23.91
C ILE A 104 19.72 12.61 24.79
N ILE A 105 20.49 11.90 25.60
CA ILE A 105 20.01 10.82 26.46
C ILE A 105 20.49 11.13 27.87
N CYS A 106 19.58 11.24 28.82
CA CYS A 106 19.88 11.51 30.23
C CYS A 106 19.31 10.39 31.11
N GLU A 107 19.90 10.16 32.28
CA GLU A 107 19.35 9.24 33.28
C GLU A 107 18.27 9.97 34.09
N GLY A 108 17.05 9.46 34.11
CA GLY A 108 16.00 9.99 34.98
C GLY A 108 16.31 9.75 36.47
N PHE A 109 15.91 10.68 37.33
CA PHE A 109 16.41 10.75 38.70
C PHE A 109 15.92 9.61 39.62
N HIS A 110 14.62 9.27 39.54
CA HIS A 110 14.00 8.15 40.24
C HIS A 110 13.60 7.01 39.28
N SER A 111 13.07 7.33 38.10
CA SER A 111 12.69 6.40 37.02
C SER A 111 13.09 6.95 35.65
N ASP A 112 13.02 6.12 34.63
CA ASP A 112 13.17 6.47 33.22
C ASP A 112 12.06 7.39 32.66
N GLU A 113 10.90 7.44 33.30
CA GLU A 113 9.74 8.27 32.90
C GLU A 113 9.70 9.66 33.58
N ASP A 114 10.69 9.99 34.41
CA ASP A 114 10.70 11.25 35.16
C ASP A 114 11.07 12.46 34.27
N GLU A 115 10.44 13.61 34.55
CA GLU A 115 10.83 14.89 33.94
C GLU A 115 12.16 15.42 34.52
N GLU A 116 12.50 14.99 35.73
CA GLU A 116 13.77 15.30 36.40
C GLU A 116 14.84 14.27 36.06
N VAL A 117 16.01 14.77 35.68
CA VAL A 117 17.18 13.95 35.34
C VAL A 117 18.30 14.14 36.35
N LEU A 118 19.19 13.15 36.45
CA LEU A 118 20.38 13.22 37.29
C LEU A 118 21.37 14.25 36.73
N GLU A 119 21.81 15.20 37.58
CA GLU A 119 22.81 16.21 37.21
C GLU A 119 24.08 15.54 36.65
N GLY A 120 24.45 15.91 35.42
CA GLY A 120 25.64 15.38 34.73
C GLY A 120 25.45 14.05 34.00
N SER A 121 24.25 13.49 33.98
CA SER A 121 23.97 12.16 33.39
C SER A 121 23.69 12.17 31.90
N CYS A 122 23.60 13.35 31.28
CA CYS A 122 23.27 13.48 29.88
C CYS A 122 24.47 13.17 28.96
N ALA A 123 24.23 12.36 27.93
CA ALA A 123 25.13 12.09 26.83
C ALA A 123 24.52 12.55 25.50
N LEU A 124 25.37 12.98 24.56
CA LEU A 124 24.99 13.35 23.20
C LEU A 124 25.45 12.29 22.21
N GLN A 125 24.49 11.69 21.50
CA GLN A 125 24.75 10.91 20.30
C GLN A 125 24.60 11.81 19.08
N TYR A 126 25.60 11.82 18.20
CA TYR A 126 25.56 12.64 16.99
C TYR A 126 26.03 11.87 15.76
N THR A 127 25.63 12.37 14.61
CA THR A 127 26.16 11.96 13.31
C THR A 127 26.84 13.16 12.68
N LEU A 128 27.89 12.90 11.91
CA LEU A 128 28.52 13.89 11.06
C LEU A 128 28.26 13.59 9.60
N THR A 129 28.22 14.67 8.85
CA THR A 129 27.83 14.63 7.48
C THR A 129 28.57 15.73 6.72
N HIS A 130 28.94 15.51 5.46
CA HIS A 130 29.63 16.54 4.68
C HIS A 130 28.76 17.81 4.42
N ALA A 131 29.32 19.01 4.31
CA ALA A 131 28.52 20.21 4.02
C ALA A 131 27.92 20.17 2.58
N GLY A 132 28.56 19.44 1.66
CA GLY A 132 28.21 19.39 0.23
C GLY A 132 27.17 18.35 -0.18
N TRP A 133 27.09 17.18 0.49
CA TRP A 133 26.05 16.17 0.19
C TRP A 133 24.65 16.60 0.67
N ALA A 134 24.54 17.57 1.58
CA ALA A 134 23.25 18.11 2.02
C ALA A 134 22.45 18.77 0.87
N LEU A 135 23.11 19.17 -0.23
CA LEU A 135 22.43 19.66 -1.44
C LEU A 135 21.90 18.54 -2.35
N TYR A 136 22.34 17.29 -2.17
CA TYR A 136 21.91 16.13 -2.99
C TYR A 136 21.25 14.99 -2.18
N GLY A 137 21.24 15.08 -0.85
CA GLY A 137 21.00 13.93 0.02
C GLY A 137 20.00 14.14 1.15
N HIS A 138 18.95 14.97 0.99
CA HIS A 138 17.79 14.90 1.89
C HIS A 138 16.49 15.48 1.31
N LYS A 139 16.01 14.90 0.21
CA LYS A 139 14.56 14.88 -0.09
C LYS A 139 13.88 13.74 0.68
N GLY A 140 13.96 13.79 2.02
CA GLY A 140 13.45 12.72 2.89
C GLY A 140 12.74 13.17 4.17
N ALA A 141 12.88 14.43 4.59
CA ALA A 141 12.00 14.99 5.62
C ALA A 141 10.82 15.68 4.92
N MET A 142 9.86 14.88 4.49
CA MET A 142 8.55 15.38 4.10
C MET A 142 7.85 15.80 5.40
N GLU A 143 7.95 17.09 5.76
CA GLU A 143 7.01 17.70 6.69
C GLU A 143 5.62 17.59 6.03
N TYR A 144 4.74 16.78 6.61
CA TYR A 144 3.38 16.58 6.13
C TYR A 144 2.60 17.89 6.33
N ASP A 145 2.60 18.74 5.31
CA ASP A 145 1.70 19.88 5.21
C ASP A 145 0.31 19.37 4.77
N PRO A 146 -0.72 19.42 5.64
CA PRO A 146 -2.06 18.90 5.33
C PRO A 146 -2.82 19.73 4.29
N LYS A 147 -2.22 20.77 3.67
CA LYS A 147 -2.91 21.68 2.74
C LYS A 147 -2.54 21.54 1.26
N MET A 148 -1.68 20.60 0.86
CA MET A 148 -1.49 20.33 -0.58
C MET A 148 -2.55 19.37 -1.13
N LYS A 149 -3.69 19.92 -1.55
CA LYS A 149 -4.71 19.20 -2.34
C LYS A 149 -4.27 19.10 -3.81
N GLY A 150 -3.13 18.45 -4.06
CA GLY A 150 -2.66 18.08 -5.39
C GLY A 150 -2.99 16.62 -5.68
N TRP A 151 -3.46 16.30 -6.89
CA TRP A 151 -3.85 14.93 -7.27
C TRP A 151 -2.73 13.94 -6.94
N SER A 152 -2.99 13.02 -6.00
CA SER A 152 -2.03 11.98 -5.66
C SER A 152 -1.67 11.18 -6.91
N ALA A 153 -0.41 10.77 -7.04
CA ALA A 153 0.07 9.95 -8.15
C ALA A 153 -0.81 8.70 -8.37
N SER A 154 -1.45 8.21 -7.31
CA SER A 154 -2.46 7.16 -7.34
C SER A 154 -3.63 7.46 -8.28
N TRP A 155 -4.13 8.70 -8.34
CA TRP A 155 -5.22 9.07 -9.24
C TRP A 155 -4.80 9.08 -10.71
N ILE A 156 -3.54 9.42 -10.99
CA ILE A 156 -2.99 9.39 -12.36
C ILE A 156 -2.93 7.93 -12.84
N VAL A 157 -2.46 7.03 -11.98
CA VAL A 157 -2.40 5.59 -12.29
C VAL A 157 -3.81 5.03 -12.47
N ILE A 158 -4.74 5.34 -11.57
CA ILE A 158 -6.14 4.88 -11.67
C ILE A 158 -6.80 5.41 -12.95
N SER A 159 -6.63 6.69 -13.27
CA SER A 159 -7.18 7.30 -14.49
C SER A 159 -6.62 6.65 -15.75
N SER A 160 -5.32 6.34 -15.77
CA SER A 160 -4.66 5.66 -16.89
C SER A 160 -5.18 4.23 -17.09
N VAL A 161 -5.37 3.48 -16.00
CA VAL A 161 -5.92 2.12 -16.05
C VAL A 161 -7.38 2.13 -16.51
N VAL A 162 -8.20 3.03 -15.96
CA VAL A 162 -9.62 3.17 -16.34
C VAL A 162 -9.74 3.59 -17.81
N GLY A 163 -8.91 4.53 -18.28
CA GLY A 163 -8.89 4.94 -19.69
C GLY A 163 -8.49 3.80 -20.63
N TYR A 164 -7.49 3.00 -20.25
CA TYR A 164 -7.07 1.82 -21.03
C TYR A 164 -8.18 0.77 -21.09
N ILE A 165 -8.85 0.47 -19.98
CA ILE A 165 -9.98 -0.47 -19.95
C ILE A 165 -11.13 0.04 -20.82
N MET A 166 -11.48 1.33 -20.71
CA MET A 166 -12.53 1.94 -21.53
C MET A 166 -12.20 1.90 -23.03
N LEU A 167 -10.94 2.11 -23.41
CA LEU A 167 -10.50 2.01 -24.80
C LEU A 167 -10.64 0.57 -25.34
N ASN A 168 -10.29 -0.43 -24.54
CA ASN A 168 -10.47 -1.84 -24.92
C ASN A 168 -11.95 -2.21 -25.04
N ILE A 169 -12.82 -1.70 -24.16
CA ILE A 169 -14.28 -1.89 -24.25
C ILE A 169 -14.82 -1.20 -25.51
N TYR A 170 -14.42 0.04 -25.79
CA TYR A 170 -14.84 0.75 -27.00
C TYR A 170 -14.44 -0.02 -28.26
N ASN A 171 -13.18 -0.47 -28.34
CA ASN A 171 -12.69 -1.25 -29.46
C ASN A 171 -13.45 -2.58 -29.60
N ALA A 172 -13.73 -3.29 -28.50
CA ALA A 172 -14.51 -4.53 -28.52
C ALA A 172 -15.97 -4.29 -28.97
N VAL A 173 -16.62 -3.25 -28.46
CA VAL A 173 -17.99 -2.91 -28.84
C VAL A 173 -18.06 -2.49 -30.30
N ASN A 174 -17.12 -1.66 -30.77
CA ASN A 174 -17.03 -1.27 -32.17
C ASN A 174 -16.84 -2.50 -33.08
N TRP A 175 -15.98 -3.44 -32.66
CA TRP A 175 -15.82 -4.73 -33.33
C TRP A 175 -17.14 -5.51 -33.40
N THR A 176 -17.95 -5.55 -32.33
CA THR A 176 -19.26 -6.25 -32.33
C THR A 176 -20.31 -5.61 -33.24
N GLN A 177 -20.23 -4.31 -33.57
CA GLN A 177 -21.20 -3.67 -34.46
C GLN A 177 -21.06 -4.15 -35.92
N GLU A 178 -19.84 -4.41 -36.38
CA GLU A 178 -19.56 -5.00 -37.70
C GLU A 178 -20.20 -6.41 -37.83
N PHE A 179 -20.04 -7.27 -36.81
CA PHE A 179 -20.62 -8.62 -36.78
C PHE A 179 -22.15 -8.60 -36.73
N LYS A 180 -22.76 -7.67 -35.98
CA LYS A 180 -24.23 -7.55 -35.93
C LYS A 180 -24.81 -7.25 -37.31
N THR A 181 -24.13 -6.40 -38.09
CA THR A 181 -24.55 -6.05 -39.46
C THR A 181 -24.47 -7.25 -40.40
N LEU A 182 -23.39 -8.05 -40.29
CA LEU A 182 -23.20 -9.31 -41.00
C LEU A 182 -24.29 -10.33 -40.67
N LEU A 183 -24.62 -10.53 -39.40
CA LEU A 183 -25.68 -11.45 -38.97
C LEU A 183 -27.07 -11.04 -39.47
N VAL A 184 -27.38 -9.74 -39.49
CA VAL A 184 -28.65 -9.25 -40.07
C VAL A 184 -28.71 -9.55 -41.57
N ARG A 185 -27.62 -9.30 -42.31
CA ARG A 185 -27.52 -9.63 -43.75
C ARG A 185 -27.62 -11.12 -44.00
N LEU A 186 -26.95 -11.96 -43.20
CA LEU A 186 -27.00 -13.42 -43.28
C LEU A 186 -28.41 -13.95 -42.99
N ARG A 187 -29.09 -13.40 -41.97
CA ARG A 187 -30.48 -13.74 -41.66
C ARG A 187 -31.45 -13.34 -42.77
N LEU A 188 -31.21 -12.20 -43.43
CA LEU A 188 -32.00 -11.76 -44.59
C LEU A 188 -31.77 -12.67 -45.80
N LEU A 189 -30.51 -13.06 -46.07
CA LEU A 189 -30.18 -14.01 -47.14
C LEU A 189 -30.78 -15.38 -46.87
N TYR A 190 -30.67 -15.88 -45.65
CA TYR A 190 -31.30 -17.13 -45.22
C TYR A 190 -32.82 -17.09 -45.38
N LYS A 191 -33.48 -15.99 -44.97
CA LYS A 191 -34.93 -15.83 -45.18
C LYS A 191 -35.31 -15.79 -46.65
N LYS A 192 -34.53 -15.15 -47.52
CA LYS A 192 -34.77 -15.14 -48.97
C LYS A 192 -34.61 -16.54 -49.55
N PHE A 193 -33.54 -17.24 -49.19
CA PHE A 193 -33.27 -18.61 -49.63
C PHE A 193 -34.39 -19.57 -49.20
N MET A 194 -34.85 -19.47 -47.95
CA MET A 194 -35.96 -20.30 -47.45
C MET A 194 -37.29 -20.03 -48.17
N ARG A 195 -37.59 -18.78 -48.54
CA ARG A 195 -38.77 -18.46 -49.37
C ARG A 195 -38.66 -19.03 -50.78
N TRP A 196 -37.47 -18.97 -51.37
CA TRP A 196 -37.22 -19.57 -52.67
C TRP A 196 -37.37 -21.10 -52.62
N LEU A 197 -36.85 -21.77 -51.57
CA LEU A 197 -37.07 -23.20 -51.34
C LEU A 197 -38.55 -23.56 -51.14
N GLN A 198 -39.34 -22.69 -50.51
CA GLN A 198 -40.79 -22.88 -50.40
C GLN A 198 -41.48 -22.76 -51.76
N GLY A 199 -41.05 -21.83 -52.63
CA GLY A 199 -41.57 -21.73 -54.00
C GLY A 199 -41.28 -22.99 -54.83
N LEU A 200 -40.09 -23.57 -54.69
CA LEU A 200 -39.74 -24.84 -55.33
C LEU A 200 -40.52 -26.04 -54.77
N ARG A 201 -40.96 -25.98 -53.51
CA ARG A 201 -41.80 -27.03 -52.92
C ARG A 201 -43.22 -27.00 -53.48
N ASP A 202 -43.77 -25.81 -53.74
CA ASP A 202 -45.11 -25.67 -54.33
C ASP A 202 -45.16 -26.21 -55.77
N GLU A 203 -44.09 -26.05 -56.55
CA GLU A 203 -44.00 -26.62 -57.91
C GLU A 203 -43.86 -28.15 -57.93
N THR A 204 -43.57 -28.79 -56.79
CA THR A 204 -43.36 -30.25 -56.70
C THR A 204 -44.46 -31.01 -55.95
N LEU A 205 -45.54 -30.34 -55.51
CA LEU A 205 -46.71 -31.00 -54.91
C LEU A 205 -47.59 -31.63 -56.00
N PRO A 206 -47.60 -32.96 -56.18
CA PRO A 206 -48.49 -33.62 -57.11
C PRO A 206 -49.85 -33.86 -56.42
N VAL A 207 -50.93 -33.51 -57.13
CA VAL A 207 -52.23 -34.20 -57.12
C VAL A 207 -53.14 -34.07 -55.87
N SER A 208 -52.65 -33.94 -54.63
CA SER A 208 -53.53 -34.01 -53.43
C SER A 208 -54.21 -32.69 -52.99
N GLU A 209 -53.88 -31.55 -53.61
CA GLU A 209 -54.51 -30.25 -53.30
C GLU A 209 -55.60 -29.85 -54.33
N ALA A 210 -55.54 -30.40 -55.55
CA ALA A 210 -56.64 -30.34 -56.52
C ALA A 210 -57.90 -31.05 -55.97
N GLU A 211 -57.73 -32.20 -55.31
CA GLU A 211 -58.81 -32.95 -54.65
C GLU A 211 -59.46 -32.16 -53.50
N ARG A 212 -58.67 -31.38 -52.73
CA ARG A 212 -59.17 -30.54 -51.62
C ARG A 212 -59.98 -29.32 -52.10
N LYS A 213 -59.72 -28.80 -53.30
CA LYS A 213 -60.52 -27.72 -53.91
C LYS A 213 -61.86 -28.23 -54.45
N CYS A 214 -61.92 -29.47 -54.93
CA CYS A 214 -63.16 -30.10 -55.43
C CYS A 214 -64.22 -30.23 -54.31
N CYS A 215 -63.80 -30.64 -53.11
CA CYS A 215 -64.69 -30.74 -51.94
C CYS A 215 -65.23 -29.38 -51.45
N ARG A 216 -64.47 -28.28 -51.62
CA ARG A 216 -64.85 -26.95 -51.11
C ARG A 216 -65.79 -26.18 -52.05
N PHE A 217 -65.84 -26.54 -53.33
CA PHE A 217 -66.74 -25.92 -54.31
C PHE A 217 -68.18 -26.45 -54.21
N ASN A 218 -68.36 -27.76 -53.98
CA ASN A 218 -69.68 -28.39 -53.92
C ASN A 218 -70.47 -28.09 -52.63
N ALA A 219 -69.79 -27.79 -51.51
CA ALA A 219 -70.46 -27.37 -50.27
C ALA A 219 -71.11 -25.96 -50.36
N LYS A 220 -70.80 -25.18 -51.40
CA LYS A 220 -71.35 -23.84 -51.62
C LYS A 220 -72.53 -23.81 -52.61
N HIS A 221 -72.74 -24.88 -53.39
CA HIS A 221 -73.84 -24.98 -54.36
C HIS A 221 -75.06 -25.79 -53.87
N VAL A 222 -74.95 -26.51 -52.75
CA VAL A 222 -76.05 -27.29 -52.13
C VAL A 222 -76.80 -26.49 -51.05
N ARG A 223 -76.67 -25.16 -51.02
CA ARG A 223 -77.47 -24.30 -50.12
C ARG A 223 -78.70 -23.68 -50.79
N ASP A 224 -78.83 -23.79 -52.10
CA ASP A 224 -79.95 -23.23 -52.87
C ASP A 224 -80.68 -24.30 -53.70
N ARG A 225 -81.31 -25.29 -53.05
CA ARG A 225 -82.54 -25.98 -53.50
C ARG A 225 -82.90 -27.12 -52.55
N SER A 226 -84.11 -27.00 -51.98
CA SER A 226 -85.01 -28.08 -51.55
C SER A 226 -84.51 -29.12 -50.54
N GLY A 227 -84.99 -28.98 -49.29
CA GLY A 227 -86.01 -29.88 -48.71
C GLY A 227 -85.65 -31.36 -48.50
N SER A 228 -85.54 -31.72 -47.21
CA SER A 228 -85.70 -33.05 -46.61
C SER A 228 -84.85 -34.20 -47.16
N SER A 229 -83.79 -34.55 -46.45
CA SER A 229 -83.63 -35.88 -45.84
C SER A 229 -82.37 -35.87 -44.96
N HIS A 230 -82.42 -36.56 -43.83
CA HIS A 230 -81.27 -36.80 -42.96
C HIS A 230 -80.24 -37.64 -43.71
N ASP A 231 -79.17 -37.03 -44.19
CA ASP A 231 -77.86 -37.67 -44.39
C ASP A 231 -76.80 -36.56 -44.52
N GLY A 232 -75.69 -36.71 -43.80
CA GLY A 232 -74.56 -35.78 -43.89
C GLY A 232 -73.93 -35.79 -45.29
N PRO A 233 -73.15 -34.75 -45.66
CA PRO A 233 -72.51 -34.71 -46.97
C PRO A 233 -71.50 -35.85 -47.14
N HIS A 234 -71.87 -36.87 -47.89
CA HIS A 234 -70.95 -37.88 -48.41
C HIS A 234 -70.17 -37.29 -49.59
N CYS A 235 -68.83 -37.40 -49.56
CA CYS A 235 -68.02 -37.07 -50.74
C CYS A 235 -68.27 -38.13 -51.83
N PRO A 236 -68.42 -37.73 -53.11
CA PRO A 236 -68.49 -38.68 -54.21
C PRO A 236 -67.13 -39.36 -54.43
N ASP A 237 -67.12 -40.68 -54.68
CA ASP A 237 -65.92 -41.50 -54.90
C ASP A 237 -65.20 -41.24 -56.24
N HIS A 238 -65.68 -40.28 -57.05
CA HIS A 238 -65.06 -39.93 -58.32
C HIS A 238 -65.14 -38.43 -58.60
N CYS A 239 -63.98 -37.78 -58.70
CA CYS A 239 -63.85 -36.45 -59.29
C CYS A 239 -63.57 -36.59 -60.79
N PRO A 240 -64.34 -35.95 -61.69
CA PRO A 240 -63.97 -35.88 -63.10
C PRO A 240 -62.74 -34.98 -63.28
N ASP A 241 -61.84 -35.38 -64.19
CA ASP A 241 -60.64 -34.64 -64.56
C ASP A 241 -60.99 -33.22 -65.00
N MET A 242 -60.42 -32.24 -64.30
CA MET A 242 -60.47 -30.83 -64.67
C MET A 242 -59.18 -30.47 -65.40
N ASP A 243 -59.12 -30.81 -66.69
CA ASP A 243 -58.14 -30.23 -67.61
C ASP A 243 -58.62 -28.84 -68.05
N LYS A 244 -57.98 -27.79 -67.52
CA LYS A 244 -57.61 -26.53 -68.21
C LYS A 244 -57.09 -25.46 -67.25
#